data_AF-A0A0F8DGZ3-F1
#
_entry.id   AF-A0A0F8DGZ3-F1
#
_cell.length_a   1.000
_cell.length_b   1.000
_cell.length_c   1.000
_cell.angle_alpha   90.00
_cell.angle_beta   90.00
_cell.angle_gamma   90.00
#
_symmetry.space_group_name_H-M   'P 1'
#
loop_
_entity.id
_entity.type
_entity.pdbx_description
1 polymer ?
#
loop_
_entity_poly.entity_id
_entity_poly.type
_entity_poly.pdbx_seq_one_letter_code
_entity_poly.pdbx_strand_id
1 'polypeptide(L)'
;MFWSKDDIVERLAKIPRTLEDISVEIFEGVPSTNDFLHRVSLSRENSPDAPYVCRHLYKNVNIEQELMYPYLDNALPNEFAIRATQYRFMLPYEIRGCSVRKEYRIFQPEELNTKFPLAYERLLGIKSKLGSDGEKLDSADCYRLEDERFLQYINTPKIIITDHYRLQASYDAAGNHVFAGGIGVILGDPSMYHYVTAILNSSISRAFPEIWKREKKCTSNNIYPKTLKRFPIIFPKGEPVETLIITISRYLIYLNSQKHTASVCSLPYYQKLIDFYKRIMDLLILDTYLTNDLDPRFLEILAENIISPEEGFEYITDMSLLISMQAVKKNILDSPDFRKCKFNNEFTNILVTLKNNVVW
;
A
#
# COMPACT_ATOMS: atom_id res chain seq x y z
N MET A 1 -26.87 -7.97 20.49
CA MET A 1 -25.79 -8.33 21.43
C MET A 1 -24.76 -7.19 21.46
N PHE A 2 -24.12 -6.88 22.61
CA PHE A 2 -23.03 -5.89 22.63
C PHE A 2 -21.72 -6.65 22.41
N TRP A 3 -21.05 -6.39 21.30
CA TRP A 3 -19.78 -7.02 20.98
C TRP A 3 -18.67 -6.38 21.78
N SER A 4 -18.05 -7.12 22.70
CA SER A 4 -16.85 -6.64 23.39
C SER A 4 -15.64 -6.71 22.46
N LYS A 5 -14.59 -5.96 22.81
CA LYS A 5 -13.27 -6.07 22.16
C LYS A 5 -12.79 -7.54 22.17
N ASP A 6 -13.02 -8.22 23.29
CA ASP A 6 -12.53 -9.57 23.51
C ASP A 6 -13.22 -10.60 22.61
N ASP A 7 -14.53 -10.44 22.39
CA ASP A 7 -15.32 -11.29 21.49
C ASP A 7 -14.86 -11.17 20.04
N ILE A 8 -14.61 -9.93 19.58
CA ILE A 8 -14.14 -9.65 18.22
C ILE A 8 -12.76 -10.27 18.01
N VAL A 9 -11.83 -10.02 18.93
CA VAL A 9 -10.46 -10.54 18.83
C VAL A 9 -10.45 -12.07 18.88
N GLU A 10 -11.25 -12.70 19.75
CA GLU A 10 -11.34 -14.17 19.82
C GLU A 10 -11.89 -14.77 18.53
N ARG A 11 -12.93 -14.16 17.94
CA ARG A 11 -13.52 -14.63 16.70
C ARG A 11 -12.54 -14.52 15.53
N LEU A 12 -11.83 -13.40 15.42
CA LEU A 12 -10.82 -13.20 14.38
C LEU A 12 -9.60 -14.12 14.56
N ALA A 13 -9.18 -14.39 15.80
CA ALA A 13 -8.05 -15.29 16.09
C ALA A 13 -8.32 -16.76 15.74
N LYS A 14 -9.58 -17.17 15.66
CA LYS A 14 -9.98 -18.55 15.28
C LYS A 14 -9.98 -18.79 13.77
N ILE A 15 -9.73 -17.77 12.96
CA ILE A 15 -9.70 -17.88 11.51
C ILE A 15 -8.43 -18.64 11.10
N PRO A 16 -8.54 -19.82 10.46
CA PRO A 16 -7.39 -20.67 10.21
C PRO A 16 -6.52 -20.18 9.05
N ARG A 17 -7.13 -19.57 8.02
CA ARG A 17 -6.42 -19.06 6.85
C ARG A 17 -5.85 -17.68 7.15
N THR A 18 -4.60 -17.49 6.78
CA THR A 18 -3.79 -16.31 7.05
C THR A 18 -3.25 -15.69 5.76
N LEU A 19 -2.65 -14.51 5.87
CA LEU A 19 -1.99 -13.85 4.75
C LEU A 19 -0.81 -14.66 4.21
N GLU A 20 -0.09 -15.39 5.06
CA GLU A 20 0.99 -16.30 4.65
C GLU A 20 0.49 -17.38 3.69
N ASP A 21 -0.72 -17.91 3.89
CA ASP A 21 -1.27 -19.00 3.07
C ASP A 21 -1.57 -18.58 1.62
N ILE A 22 -1.74 -17.27 1.38
CA ILE A 22 -2.04 -16.71 0.05
C ILE A 22 -0.88 -15.89 -0.53
N SER A 23 0.22 -15.76 0.19
CA SER A 23 1.38 -14.96 -0.21
C SER A 23 2.51 -15.84 -0.75
N VAL A 24 3.17 -15.36 -1.80
CA VAL A 24 4.47 -15.90 -2.24
C VAL A 24 5.57 -15.46 -1.28
N GLU A 25 5.54 -14.20 -0.85
CA GLU A 25 6.51 -13.66 0.10
C GLU A 25 5.95 -12.45 0.86
N ILE A 26 6.41 -12.28 2.10
CA ILE A 26 6.20 -11.09 2.93
C ILE A 26 7.56 -10.62 3.45
N PHE A 27 8.00 -9.43 3.06
CA PHE A 27 9.38 -8.95 3.24
C PHE A 27 9.46 -7.50 3.72
N GLU A 28 10.59 -7.12 4.33
CA GLU A 28 10.85 -5.74 4.74
C GLU A 28 11.39 -4.90 3.60
N GLY A 29 11.08 -3.61 3.61
CA GLY A 29 11.66 -2.64 2.67
C GLY A 29 13.11 -2.29 2.99
N VAL A 30 13.61 -1.21 2.40
CA VAL A 30 14.95 -0.69 2.70
C VAL A 30 15.00 -0.03 4.09
N PRO A 31 16.18 0.08 4.72
CA PRO A 31 16.36 0.88 5.93
C PRO A 31 15.97 2.36 5.71
N SER A 32 15.37 2.98 6.74
CA SER A 32 14.87 4.37 6.69
C SER A 32 15.96 5.45 6.67
N THR A 33 17.18 5.11 7.10
CA THR A 33 18.36 5.97 7.03
C THR A 33 19.15 5.60 5.78
N ASN A 34 19.07 6.42 4.72
CA ASN A 34 19.78 6.08 3.50
C ASN A 34 20.31 7.28 2.72
N ASP A 35 21.62 7.27 2.46
CA ASP A 35 22.32 8.25 1.62
C ASP A 35 21.99 8.12 0.13
N PHE A 36 21.28 7.04 -0.24
CA PHE A 36 20.72 6.75 -1.56
C PHE A 36 19.36 7.40 -1.82
N LEU A 37 18.80 8.14 -0.85
CA LEU A 37 17.55 8.87 -1.02
C LEU A 37 17.79 10.27 -1.61
N HIS A 38 17.13 10.54 -2.72
CA HIS A 38 17.27 11.76 -3.50
C HIS A 38 15.91 12.39 -3.76
N ARG A 39 15.84 13.72 -3.80
CA ARG A 39 14.61 14.47 -4.15
C ARG A 39 14.74 15.02 -5.56
N VAL A 40 13.81 14.78 -6.46
CA VAL A 40 13.78 15.39 -7.80
C VAL A 40 13.59 16.90 -7.67
N SER A 41 14.39 17.69 -8.39
CA SER A 41 14.22 19.14 -8.46
C SER A 41 12.98 19.50 -9.30
N LEU A 42 12.12 20.36 -8.75
CA LEU A 42 10.87 20.84 -9.34
C LEU A 42 11.03 21.56 -10.69
N SER A 43 12.23 21.96 -11.10
CA SER A 43 12.41 22.82 -12.27
C SER A 43 12.15 22.12 -13.60
N ARG A 44 12.09 20.77 -13.67
CA ARG A 44 11.82 20.01 -14.90
C ARG A 44 11.25 18.61 -14.60
N GLU A 45 10.03 18.51 -14.08
CA GLU A 45 9.39 17.22 -13.73
C GLU A 45 9.29 16.19 -14.88
N ASN A 46 9.61 16.55 -16.13
CA ASN A 46 9.51 15.67 -17.31
C ASN A 46 10.75 15.71 -18.25
N SER A 47 11.93 16.14 -17.78
CA SER A 47 13.17 16.01 -18.58
C SER A 47 14.03 14.84 -18.10
N PRO A 48 14.59 14.01 -18.99
CA PRO A 48 15.53 12.95 -18.60
C PRO A 48 16.77 13.48 -17.86
N ASP A 49 17.07 14.78 -18.01
CA ASP A 49 18.23 15.45 -17.37
C ASP A 49 17.88 16.23 -16.10
N ALA A 50 16.78 15.90 -15.40
CA ALA A 50 16.37 16.63 -14.21
C ALA A 50 17.36 16.41 -13.04
N PRO A 51 17.92 17.47 -12.44
CA PRO A 51 18.82 17.31 -11.30
C PRO A 51 18.06 16.86 -10.05
N TYR A 52 18.71 16.08 -9.20
CA TYR A 52 18.23 15.65 -7.90
C TYR A 52 18.88 16.44 -6.76
N VAL A 53 18.14 16.75 -5.71
CA VAL A 53 18.63 17.31 -4.46
C VAL A 53 18.81 16.18 -3.45
N CYS A 54 20.04 15.94 -2.99
CA CYS A 54 20.26 14.98 -1.91
C CYS A 54 19.77 15.55 -0.56
N ARG A 55 18.96 14.78 0.17
CA ARG A 55 18.33 15.18 1.45
C ARG A 55 19.35 15.68 2.48
N HIS A 56 20.55 15.09 2.52
CA HIS A 56 21.59 15.41 3.49
C HIS A 56 22.57 16.50 3.03
N LEU A 57 22.54 16.92 1.77
CA LEU A 57 23.52 17.88 1.22
C LEU A 57 22.92 19.20 0.76
N TYR A 58 21.61 19.26 0.50
CA TYR A 58 20.98 20.41 -0.17
C TYR A 58 21.72 20.84 -1.45
N LYS A 59 22.40 19.89 -2.11
CA LYS A 59 23.14 20.09 -3.37
C LYS A 59 22.44 19.33 -4.48
N ASN A 60 22.43 19.96 -5.66
CA ASN A 60 22.00 19.32 -6.90
C ASN A 60 23.05 18.28 -7.32
N VAL A 61 22.59 17.09 -7.67
CA VAL A 61 23.34 15.96 -8.18
C VAL A 61 22.56 15.39 -9.35
N ASN A 62 23.25 15.02 -10.43
CA ASN A 62 22.63 14.30 -11.54
C ASN A 62 22.90 12.81 -11.33
N ILE A 63 21.91 11.97 -11.62
CA ILE A 63 22.00 10.51 -11.52
C ILE A 63 21.19 9.94 -12.68
N GLU A 64 21.70 8.90 -13.33
CA GLU A 64 21.03 8.21 -14.43
C GLU A 64 19.68 7.63 -13.97
N GLN A 65 18.64 7.87 -14.75
CA GLN A 65 17.25 7.56 -14.38
C GLN A 65 17.01 6.05 -14.19
N GLU A 66 17.77 5.21 -14.89
CA GLU A 66 17.71 3.75 -14.83
C GLU A 66 18.01 3.20 -13.43
N LEU A 67 18.78 3.93 -12.64
CA LEU A 67 19.10 3.57 -11.26
C LEU A 67 18.13 4.21 -10.25
N MET A 68 17.20 5.05 -10.69
CA MET A 68 16.37 5.91 -9.83
C MET A 68 14.92 5.44 -9.74
N TYR A 69 14.61 4.73 -8.66
CA TYR A 69 13.29 4.15 -8.43
C TYR A 69 12.38 5.10 -7.64
N PRO A 70 11.06 5.15 -7.94
CA PRO A 70 10.09 5.83 -7.09
C PRO A 70 10.22 5.40 -5.63
N TYR A 71 10.20 6.37 -4.71
CA TYR A 71 10.26 6.09 -3.27
C TYR A 71 8.94 6.39 -2.58
N LEU A 72 8.44 5.41 -1.82
CA LEU A 72 7.30 5.55 -0.93
C LEU A 72 7.78 6.00 0.45
N ASP A 73 7.34 7.19 0.84
CA ASP A 73 7.63 7.78 2.14
C ASP A 73 6.60 7.32 3.18
N ASN A 74 7.07 6.59 4.18
CA ASN A 74 6.29 6.12 5.34
C ASN A 74 6.01 7.22 6.37
N ALA A 75 6.27 8.50 6.07
CA ALA A 75 5.71 9.62 6.82
C ALA A 75 4.34 10.10 6.29
N LEU A 76 4.02 9.83 5.02
CA LEU A 76 2.78 10.28 4.38
C LEU A 76 1.70 9.20 4.35
N PRO A 77 0.41 9.50 4.61
CA PRO A 77 -0.63 8.49 4.55
C PRO A 77 -0.75 7.94 3.12
N ASN A 78 -0.64 6.62 2.97
CA ASN A 78 -0.69 5.90 1.68
C ASN A 78 -1.85 4.89 1.67
N GLU A 79 -3.00 5.28 2.22
CA GLU A 79 -4.17 4.39 2.27
C GLU A 79 -4.70 4.12 0.85
N PHE A 80 -4.80 2.83 0.48
CA PHE A 80 -5.16 2.31 -0.85
C PHE A 80 -4.18 2.61 -1.98
N ALA A 81 -3.73 3.85 -2.10
CA ALA A 81 -2.88 4.31 -3.20
C ALA A 81 -1.55 4.85 -2.69
N ILE A 82 -0.51 4.64 -3.50
CA ILE A 82 0.81 5.22 -3.24
C ILE A 82 0.76 6.69 -3.62
N ARG A 83 1.10 7.55 -2.67
CA ARG A 83 1.24 8.97 -2.95
C ARG A 83 2.53 9.20 -3.73
N ALA A 84 2.40 9.75 -4.93
CA ALA A 84 3.56 10.19 -5.69
C ALA A 84 4.37 11.20 -4.84
N THR A 85 5.66 10.93 -4.69
CA THR A 85 6.59 11.82 -4.01
C THR A 85 7.66 12.27 -4.99
N GLN A 86 8.31 13.38 -4.66
CA GLN A 86 9.52 13.82 -5.38
C GLN A 86 10.72 12.95 -5.03
N TYR A 87 10.60 12.00 -4.10
CA TYR A 87 11.72 11.21 -3.67
C TYR A 87 11.93 10.00 -4.58
N ARG A 88 13.20 9.76 -4.88
CA ARG A 88 13.70 8.64 -5.66
C ARG A 88 14.82 7.97 -4.88
N PHE A 89 14.88 6.65 -4.98
CA PHE A 89 15.89 5.83 -4.32
C PHE A 89 16.85 5.28 -5.37
N MET A 90 18.14 5.49 -5.17
CA MET A 90 19.17 4.97 -6.07
C MET A 90 19.45 3.50 -5.77
N LEU A 91 19.27 2.62 -6.76
CA LEU A 91 19.60 1.20 -6.69
C LEU A 91 20.73 0.88 -7.68
N PRO A 92 21.99 0.73 -7.23
CA PRO A 92 23.12 0.34 -8.08
C PRO A 92 23.12 -1.17 -8.38
N TYR A 93 21.98 -1.69 -8.80
CA TYR A 93 21.75 -3.11 -9.07
C TYR A 93 21.12 -3.31 -10.44
N GLU A 94 21.51 -4.40 -11.08
CA GLU A 94 20.85 -4.94 -12.25
C GLU A 94 19.81 -5.96 -11.80
N ILE A 95 18.54 -5.74 -12.14
CA ILE A 95 17.45 -6.68 -11.88
C ILE A 95 17.17 -7.47 -13.16
N ARG A 96 17.16 -8.81 -13.07
CA ARG A 96 17.04 -9.71 -14.23
C ARG A 96 15.86 -10.67 -14.08
N GLY A 97 15.25 -10.97 -15.23
CA GLY A 97 14.18 -11.96 -15.36
C GLY A 97 12.76 -11.39 -15.22
N CYS A 98 11.79 -12.20 -15.64
CA CYS A 98 10.37 -11.88 -15.63
C CYS A 98 9.57 -12.72 -14.61
N SER A 99 10.24 -13.57 -13.84
CA SER A 99 9.62 -14.34 -12.76
C SER A 99 9.20 -13.43 -11.60
N VAL A 100 8.27 -13.91 -10.77
CA VAL A 100 7.85 -13.22 -9.53
C VAL A 100 9.05 -12.95 -8.62
N ARG A 101 9.92 -13.95 -8.46
CA ARG A 101 11.22 -13.86 -7.78
C ARG A 101 12.31 -13.65 -8.81
N LYS A 102 12.86 -12.45 -8.86
CA LYS A 102 13.88 -12.02 -9.83
C LYS A 102 15.28 -12.28 -9.32
N GLU A 103 16.20 -12.46 -10.27
CA GLU A 103 17.63 -12.46 -9.99
C GLU A 103 18.12 -11.01 -9.96
N TYR A 104 19.17 -10.75 -9.18
CA TYR A 104 19.80 -9.44 -9.15
C TYR A 104 21.31 -9.58 -9.07
N ARG A 105 22.01 -8.56 -9.57
CA ARG A 105 23.46 -8.44 -9.51
C ARG A 105 23.83 -7.00 -9.17
N ILE A 106 24.70 -6.82 -8.18
CA ILE A 106 25.29 -5.51 -7.90
C ILE A 106 26.26 -5.12 -9.02
N PHE A 107 26.16 -3.89 -9.51
CA PHE A 107 27.13 -3.39 -10.48
C PHE A 107 28.51 -3.29 -9.84
N GLN A 108 29.56 -3.75 -10.52
CA GLN A 108 30.93 -3.58 -10.04
C GLN A 108 31.41 -2.14 -10.27
N PRO A 109 32.35 -1.60 -9.47
CA PRO A 109 32.81 -0.23 -9.58
C PRO A 109 33.21 0.20 -11.00
N GLU A 110 33.95 -0.63 -11.74
CA GLU A 110 34.39 -0.34 -13.11
C GLU A 110 33.21 -0.30 -14.08
N GLU A 111 32.26 -1.23 -13.93
CA GLU A 111 31.05 -1.28 -14.74
C GLU A 111 30.18 -0.06 -14.46
N LEU A 112 30.03 0.31 -13.19
CA LEU A 112 29.26 1.47 -12.77
C LEU A 112 29.90 2.76 -13.29
N ASN A 113 31.22 2.93 -13.16
CA ASN A 113 31.93 4.11 -13.70
C ASN A 113 31.80 4.24 -15.23
N THR A 114 31.74 3.11 -15.94
CA THR A 114 31.65 3.11 -17.40
C THR A 114 30.22 3.36 -17.89
N LYS A 115 29.21 2.72 -17.27
CA LYS A 115 27.82 2.76 -17.72
C LYS A 115 26.99 3.86 -17.04
N PHE A 116 27.31 4.17 -15.80
CA PHE A 116 26.58 5.09 -14.92
C PHE A 116 27.55 6.02 -14.17
N PRO A 117 28.36 6.83 -14.90
CA PRO A 117 29.40 7.67 -14.32
C PRO A 117 28.87 8.65 -13.27
N LEU A 118 27.64 9.17 -13.41
CA LEU A 118 27.08 10.13 -12.47
C LEU A 118 26.71 9.47 -11.13
N ALA A 119 26.11 8.27 -11.19
CA ALA A 119 25.89 7.45 -10.02
C ALA A 119 27.20 7.06 -9.33
N TYR A 120 28.25 6.73 -10.10
CA TYR A 120 29.57 6.40 -9.56
C TYR A 120 30.18 7.59 -8.79
N GLU A 121 30.17 8.80 -9.37
CA GLU A 121 30.62 10.02 -8.68
C GLU A 121 29.80 10.29 -7.41
N ARG A 122 28.49 10.02 -7.46
CA ARG A 122 27.62 10.19 -6.31
C ARG A 122 28.00 9.25 -5.17
N LEU A 123 28.26 7.97 -5.47
CA LEU A 123 28.70 6.98 -4.48
C LEU A 123 30.07 7.33 -3.88
N LEU A 124 31.00 7.84 -4.67
CA LEU A 124 32.27 8.38 -4.16
C LEU A 124 32.02 9.51 -3.16
N GLY A 125 31.10 10.42 -3.48
CA GLY A 125 30.70 11.51 -2.59
C GLY A 125 29.98 11.07 -1.31
N ILE A 126 29.42 9.85 -1.28
CA ILE A 126 28.88 9.24 -0.05
C ILE A 126 30.02 8.60 0.75
N LYS A 127 30.88 7.82 0.09
CA LYS A 127 32.05 7.16 0.70
C LYS A 127 32.99 8.15 1.39
N SER A 128 33.30 9.28 0.75
CA SER A 128 34.20 10.29 1.34
C SER A 128 33.66 10.91 2.64
N LYS A 129 32.33 10.96 2.83
CA LYS A 129 31.73 11.44 4.08
C LYS A 129 31.83 10.45 5.22
N LEU A 130 31.91 9.16 4.92
CA LEU A 130 32.05 8.09 5.92
C LEU A 130 33.49 8.00 6.46
N GLY A 131 34.38 8.93 6.07
CA GLY A 131 35.74 9.04 6.59
C GLY A 131 36.75 8.13 5.92
N SER A 132 36.38 7.44 4.83
CA SER A 132 37.31 6.67 4.01
C SER A 132 37.93 7.57 2.93
N ASP A 133 39.20 7.93 3.09
CA ASP A 133 40.04 8.66 2.14
C ASP A 133 40.39 7.78 0.92
N GLY A 134 39.41 7.51 0.07
CA GLY A 134 39.61 6.79 -1.20
C GLY A 134 39.22 7.65 -2.39
N GLU A 135 40.15 7.85 -3.34
CA GLU A 135 39.85 8.47 -4.65
C GLU A 135 38.93 7.60 -5.52
N LYS A 136 38.74 6.31 -5.16
CA LYS A 136 37.97 5.33 -5.93
C LYS A 136 37.07 4.45 -5.04
N LEU A 137 36.07 3.82 -5.67
CA LEU A 137 35.27 2.76 -5.03
C LEU A 137 36.07 1.45 -5.17
N ASP A 138 36.57 0.94 -4.05
CA ASP A 138 37.46 -0.23 -4.05
C ASP A 138 36.70 -1.56 -4.22
N SER A 139 35.44 -1.58 -3.81
CA SER A 139 34.56 -2.75 -3.90
C SER A 139 33.09 -2.31 -4.00
N ALA A 140 32.26 -3.18 -4.58
CA ALA A 140 30.82 -3.04 -4.56
C ALA A 140 30.22 -3.11 -3.14
N ASP A 141 30.95 -3.71 -2.19
CA ASP A 141 30.55 -3.78 -0.78
C ASP A 141 30.37 -2.39 -0.13
N CYS A 142 31.04 -1.35 -0.67
CA CYS A 142 30.91 0.02 -0.17
C CYS A 142 29.49 0.62 -0.33
N TYR A 143 28.67 0.04 -1.22
CA TYR A 143 27.31 0.51 -1.49
C TYR A 143 26.31 -0.65 -1.55
N ARG A 144 26.69 -1.79 -0.99
CA ARG A 144 25.81 -2.95 -0.86
C ARG A 144 24.76 -2.68 0.21
N LEU A 145 23.52 -3.12 -0.05
CA LEU A 145 22.43 -3.01 0.92
C LEU A 145 22.55 -4.17 1.91
N GLU A 146 22.21 -3.92 3.18
CA GLU A 146 22.28 -4.95 4.23
C GLU A 146 21.29 -6.09 3.99
N ASP A 147 20.06 -5.77 3.57
CA ASP A 147 19.07 -6.74 3.12
C ASP A 147 18.73 -6.50 1.64
N GLU A 148 19.04 -7.50 0.82
CA GLU A 148 18.85 -7.50 -0.62
C GLU A 148 17.61 -8.30 -1.04
N ARG A 149 16.84 -8.88 -0.11
CA ARG A 149 15.67 -9.71 -0.43
C ARG A 149 14.62 -8.94 -1.22
N PHE A 150 14.41 -7.67 -0.89
CA PHE A 150 13.42 -6.84 -1.60
C PHE A 150 13.75 -6.66 -3.08
N LEU A 151 15.03 -6.72 -3.48
CA LEU A 151 15.47 -6.58 -4.88
C LEU A 151 14.86 -7.67 -5.77
N GLN A 152 14.59 -8.86 -5.21
CA GLN A 152 13.95 -9.97 -5.92
C GLN A 152 12.52 -9.66 -6.34
N TYR A 153 11.90 -8.62 -5.78
CA TYR A 153 10.50 -8.26 -5.98
C TYR A 153 10.32 -6.86 -6.58
N ILE A 154 11.41 -6.19 -6.97
CA ILE A 154 11.33 -4.94 -7.75
C ILE A 154 10.68 -5.24 -9.10
N ASN A 155 9.77 -4.35 -9.53
CA ASN A 155 8.94 -4.51 -10.72
C ASN A 155 8.01 -5.74 -10.66
N THR A 156 7.65 -6.20 -9.47
CA THR A 156 6.59 -7.21 -9.24
C THR A 156 5.43 -6.52 -8.52
N PRO A 157 4.17 -6.66 -8.98
CA PRO A 157 3.02 -6.09 -8.29
C PRO A 157 3.03 -6.49 -6.81
N LYS A 158 2.76 -5.54 -5.92
CA LYS A 158 2.89 -5.78 -4.48
C LYS A 158 1.99 -4.88 -3.66
N ILE A 159 1.57 -5.36 -2.48
CA ILE A 159 0.95 -4.50 -1.47
C ILE A 159 2.06 -4.00 -0.56
N ILE A 160 2.12 -2.68 -0.34
CA ILE A 160 3.04 -2.06 0.60
C ILE A 160 2.24 -1.64 1.83
N ILE A 161 2.66 -2.12 2.99
CA ILE A 161 2.02 -1.82 4.26
C ILE A 161 2.94 -0.93 5.07
N THR A 162 2.43 0.22 5.48
CA THR A 162 3.15 1.16 6.32
C THR A 162 2.39 1.38 7.62
N ASP A 163 3.14 1.68 8.69
CA ASP A 163 2.58 1.99 9.99
C ASP A 163 2.52 3.51 10.19
N HIS A 164 1.35 4.11 9.95
CA HIS A 164 1.09 5.54 10.18
C HIS A 164 0.04 5.73 11.26
N TYR A 165 0.40 5.48 12.52
CA TYR A 165 -0.52 5.40 13.67
C TYR A 165 -1.55 4.25 13.59
N ARG A 166 -1.69 3.63 12.43
CA ARG A 166 -2.50 2.45 12.12
C ARG A 166 -1.93 1.78 10.87
N LEU A 167 -2.23 0.51 10.70
CA LEU A 167 -1.94 -0.23 9.48
C LEU A 167 -2.63 0.45 8.28
N GLN A 168 -1.83 0.82 7.28
CA GLN A 168 -2.29 1.32 5.99
C GLN A 168 -1.66 0.47 4.90
N ALA A 169 -2.44 0.07 3.91
CA ALA A 169 -1.97 -0.72 2.78
C ALA A 169 -2.19 0.02 1.47
N SER A 170 -1.18 0.02 0.60
CA SER A 170 -1.23 0.57 -0.74
C SER A 170 -0.96 -0.51 -1.76
N TYR A 171 -1.65 -0.50 -2.90
CA TYR A 171 -1.34 -1.41 -3.99
C TYR A 171 -0.39 -0.77 -5.02
N ASP A 172 0.81 -1.33 -5.15
CA ASP A 172 1.81 -0.99 -6.17
C ASP A 172 1.67 -1.93 -7.37
N ALA A 173 0.77 -1.61 -8.31
CA ALA A 173 0.56 -2.45 -9.49
C ALA A 173 1.78 -2.54 -10.41
N ALA A 174 2.56 -1.47 -10.54
CA ALA A 174 3.79 -1.48 -11.33
C ALA A 174 4.93 -2.20 -10.62
N GLY A 175 4.88 -2.29 -9.29
CA GLY A 175 5.90 -2.97 -8.50
C GLY A 175 7.23 -2.24 -8.40
N ASN A 176 7.34 -1.02 -8.92
CA ASN A 176 8.61 -0.30 -9.04
C ASN A 176 8.90 0.63 -7.84
N HIS A 177 7.99 0.76 -6.87
CA HIS A 177 8.24 1.58 -5.69
C HIS A 177 9.18 0.86 -4.72
N VAL A 178 10.22 1.58 -4.31
CA VAL A 178 11.04 1.26 -3.13
C VAL A 178 10.40 1.90 -1.92
N PHE A 179 10.36 1.22 -0.79
CA PHE A 179 9.74 1.71 0.44
C PHE A 179 10.64 1.41 1.63
N ALA A 180 10.62 2.27 2.66
CA ALA A 180 11.34 2.05 3.91
C ALA A 180 10.41 1.94 5.10
N GLY A 181 10.83 1.18 6.12
CA GLY A 181 10.09 1.04 7.37
C GLY A 181 8.65 0.52 7.19
N GLY A 182 8.43 -0.27 6.15
CA GLY A 182 7.16 -0.92 5.81
C GLY A 182 7.39 -2.36 5.35
N ILE A 183 6.30 -3.04 5.02
CA ILE A 183 6.29 -4.45 4.64
C ILE A 183 5.69 -4.60 3.24
N GLY A 184 6.41 -5.31 2.37
CA GLY A 184 5.92 -5.73 1.06
C GLY A 184 5.25 -7.10 1.14
N VAL A 185 4.13 -7.26 0.44
CA VAL A 185 3.40 -8.52 0.30
C VAL A 185 3.22 -8.84 -1.17
N ILE A 186 3.70 -10.01 -1.58
CA ILE A 186 3.48 -10.58 -2.91
C ILE A 186 2.45 -11.70 -2.79
N LEU A 187 1.34 -11.59 -3.50
CA LEU A 187 0.31 -12.61 -3.51
C LEU A 187 0.60 -13.68 -4.56
N GLY A 188 0.18 -14.91 -4.28
CA GLY A 188 0.26 -16.04 -5.22
C GLY A 188 -0.71 -15.90 -6.40
N ASP A 189 -1.83 -15.21 -6.18
CA ASP A 189 -2.85 -14.93 -7.17
C ASP A 189 -2.99 -13.40 -7.38
N PRO A 190 -2.65 -12.88 -8.57
CA PRO A 190 -2.79 -11.45 -8.87
C PRO A 190 -4.22 -10.91 -8.77
N SER A 191 -5.25 -11.74 -8.96
CA SER A 191 -6.65 -11.30 -8.87
C SER A 191 -7.03 -10.85 -7.45
N MET A 192 -6.27 -11.29 -6.43
CA MET A 192 -6.55 -11.02 -5.02
C MET A 192 -6.02 -9.67 -4.52
N TYR A 193 -5.19 -8.96 -5.29
CA TYR A 193 -4.51 -7.74 -4.81
C TYR A 193 -5.49 -6.68 -4.29
N HIS A 194 -6.58 -6.42 -5.03
CA HIS A 194 -7.58 -5.42 -4.63
C HIS A 194 -8.37 -5.86 -3.40
N TYR A 195 -8.73 -7.13 -3.32
CA TYR A 195 -9.47 -7.69 -2.18
C TYR A 195 -8.64 -7.65 -0.90
N VAL A 196 -7.39 -8.12 -0.94
CA VAL A 196 -6.49 -8.12 0.21
C VAL A 196 -6.15 -6.69 0.64
N THR A 197 -5.94 -5.77 -0.31
CA THR A 197 -5.74 -4.34 -0.01
C THR A 197 -6.95 -3.75 0.72
N ALA A 198 -8.18 -4.14 0.34
CA ALA A 198 -9.41 -3.70 1.00
C ALA A 198 -9.47 -4.19 2.45
N ILE A 199 -9.18 -5.47 2.68
CA ILE A 199 -9.16 -6.07 4.02
C ILE A 199 -8.16 -5.36 4.94
N LEU A 200 -6.93 -5.16 4.47
CA LEU A 200 -5.87 -4.55 5.27
C LEU A 200 -6.20 -3.10 5.67
N ASN A 201 -6.94 -2.37 4.83
CA ASN A 201 -7.39 -0.99 5.14
C ASN A 201 -8.75 -0.92 5.89
N SER A 202 -9.41 -2.05 6.10
CA SER A 202 -10.72 -2.11 6.74
C SER A 202 -10.64 -2.00 8.26
N SER A 203 -11.79 -1.82 8.90
CA SER A 203 -11.88 -1.71 10.36
C SER A 203 -11.37 -2.94 11.12
N ILE A 204 -11.38 -4.14 10.52
CA ILE A 204 -10.92 -5.37 11.21
C ILE A 204 -9.41 -5.37 11.44
N SER A 205 -8.64 -4.67 10.60
CA SER A 205 -7.17 -4.62 10.75
C SER A 205 -6.75 -3.95 12.06
N ARG A 206 -7.63 -3.14 12.65
CA ARG A 206 -7.44 -2.55 13.98
C ARG A 206 -7.40 -3.58 15.09
N ALA A 207 -8.10 -4.71 14.95
CA ALA A 207 -8.09 -5.77 15.95
C ALA A 207 -6.78 -6.59 15.94
N PHE A 208 -6.01 -6.50 14.85
CA PHE A 208 -4.87 -7.38 14.59
C PHE A 208 -3.74 -7.31 15.65
N PRO A 209 -3.30 -6.13 16.14
CA PRO A 209 -2.30 -6.07 17.19
C PRO A 209 -2.70 -6.84 18.46
N GLU A 210 -3.99 -6.89 18.79
CA GLU A 210 -4.48 -7.56 20.00
C GLU A 210 -4.61 -9.07 19.82
N ILE A 211 -4.95 -9.54 18.62
CA ILE A 211 -4.84 -10.96 18.25
C ILE A 211 -3.41 -11.43 18.54
N TRP A 212 -2.43 -10.64 18.12
CA TRP A 212 -1.02 -10.96 18.33
C TRP A 212 -0.56 -10.88 19.79
N LYS A 213 -0.96 -9.84 20.54
CA LYS A 213 -0.65 -9.71 21.97
C LYS A 213 -1.17 -10.91 22.77
N ARG A 214 -2.38 -11.40 22.48
CA ARG A 214 -2.97 -12.57 23.15
C ARG A 214 -2.21 -13.87 22.89
N GLU A 215 -1.61 -14.01 21.71
CA GLU A 215 -0.75 -15.15 21.40
C GLU A 215 0.60 -15.13 22.17
N LYS A 216 0.85 -14.12 23.02
CA LYS A 216 2.06 -13.94 23.88
C LYS A 216 3.38 -13.90 23.11
N LYS A 217 3.38 -13.41 21.86
CA LYS A 217 4.55 -13.49 20.96
C LYS A 217 5.31 -12.18 20.75
N CYS A 218 4.82 -11.04 21.22
CA CYS A 218 5.61 -9.80 21.26
C CYS A 218 5.01 -8.77 22.23
N THR A 219 5.88 -7.94 22.81
CA THR A 219 5.52 -6.78 23.64
C THR A 219 5.57 -5.45 22.88
N SER A 220 6.07 -5.45 21.63
CA SER A 220 6.11 -4.25 20.79
C SER A 220 4.91 -4.20 19.83
N ASN A 221 4.40 -2.99 19.62
CA ASN A 221 3.35 -2.71 18.64
C ASN A 221 3.89 -2.61 17.20
N ASN A 222 5.19 -2.83 16.98
CA ASN A 222 5.80 -2.70 15.66
C ASN A 222 5.37 -3.85 14.74
N ILE A 223 4.97 -3.51 13.52
CA ILE A 223 4.61 -4.48 12.49
C ILE A 223 5.91 -5.02 11.86
N TYR A 224 6.12 -6.34 11.98
CA TYR A 224 7.20 -7.07 11.29
C TYR A 224 6.57 -8.13 10.36
N PRO A 225 7.27 -8.57 9.29
CA PRO A 225 6.75 -9.59 8.38
C PRO A 225 6.24 -10.84 9.08
N LYS A 226 6.95 -11.31 10.12
CA LYS A 226 6.57 -12.48 10.92
C LYS A 226 5.21 -12.32 11.60
N THR A 227 4.88 -11.11 12.05
CA THR A 227 3.58 -10.80 12.63
C THR A 227 2.54 -10.80 11.52
N LEU A 228 2.77 -10.01 10.47
CA LEU A 228 1.80 -9.80 9.38
C LEU A 228 1.42 -11.09 8.64
N LYS A 229 2.33 -12.06 8.54
CA LYS A 229 2.06 -13.42 8.03
C LYS A 229 0.79 -14.05 8.60
N ARG A 230 0.46 -13.77 9.86
CA ARG A 230 -0.70 -14.32 10.57
C ARG A 230 -1.98 -13.50 10.43
N PHE A 231 -1.97 -12.43 9.64
CA PHE A 231 -3.16 -11.63 9.45
C PHE A 231 -4.29 -12.52 8.91
N PRO A 232 -5.45 -12.61 9.58
CA PRO A 232 -6.51 -13.54 9.20
C PRO A 232 -7.14 -13.12 7.87
N ILE A 233 -7.31 -14.08 6.96
CA ILE A 233 -7.93 -13.85 5.65
C ILE A 233 -9.14 -14.78 5.47
N ILE A 234 -10.31 -14.18 5.27
CA ILE A 234 -11.55 -14.83 4.86
C ILE A 234 -11.99 -14.23 3.53
N PHE A 235 -12.54 -15.07 2.65
CA PHE A 235 -13.26 -14.66 1.44
C PHE A 235 -14.77 -14.84 1.67
N PRO A 236 -15.62 -13.97 1.11
CA PRO A 236 -17.07 -14.13 1.23
C PRO A 236 -17.53 -15.42 0.53
N LYS A 237 -18.64 -15.99 0.99
CA LYS A 237 -19.18 -17.23 0.40
C LYS A 237 -19.79 -17.04 -0.99
N GLY A 238 -20.04 -15.80 -1.42
CA GLY A 238 -20.67 -15.48 -2.70
C GLY A 238 -19.81 -14.55 -3.53
N GLU A 239 -19.62 -14.92 -4.81
CA GLU A 239 -18.90 -14.14 -5.83
C GLU A 239 -19.37 -12.68 -5.95
N PRO A 240 -20.68 -12.34 -5.84
CA PRO A 240 -21.13 -10.94 -5.94
C PRO A 240 -20.55 -10.04 -4.86
N VAL A 241 -20.40 -10.55 -3.62
CA VAL A 241 -19.86 -9.76 -2.49
C VAL A 241 -18.37 -9.51 -2.69
N GLU A 242 -17.63 -10.52 -3.14
CA GLU A 242 -16.20 -10.39 -3.44
C GLU A 242 -15.97 -9.35 -4.54
N THR A 243 -16.75 -9.45 -5.62
CA THR A 243 -16.71 -8.51 -6.74
C THR A 243 -16.99 -7.08 -6.29
N LEU A 244 -18.02 -6.88 -5.45
CA LEU A 244 -18.32 -5.56 -4.87
C LEU A 244 -17.15 -5.01 -4.06
N ILE A 245 -16.52 -5.83 -3.20
CA ILE A 245 -15.37 -5.40 -2.40
C ILE A 245 -14.19 -5.02 -3.31
N ILE A 246 -13.91 -5.82 -4.33
CA ILE A 246 -12.85 -5.55 -5.32
C ILE A 246 -13.12 -4.24 -6.06
N THR A 247 -14.32 -4.04 -6.60
CA THR A 247 -14.67 -2.82 -7.33
C THR A 247 -14.61 -1.58 -6.44
N ILE A 248 -15.10 -1.67 -5.20
CA ILE A 248 -15.01 -0.57 -4.24
C ILE A 248 -13.54 -0.27 -3.86
N SER A 249 -12.69 -1.29 -3.72
CA SER A 249 -11.25 -1.12 -3.50
C SER A 249 -10.61 -0.35 -4.65
N ARG A 250 -10.93 -0.70 -5.91
CA ARG A 250 -10.47 0.02 -7.11
C ARG A 250 -10.93 1.48 -7.13
N TYR A 251 -12.19 1.74 -6.77
CA TYR A 251 -12.72 3.10 -6.56
C TYR A 251 -11.93 3.87 -5.50
N LEU A 252 -11.57 3.23 -4.39
CA LEU A 252 -10.79 3.86 -3.31
C LEU A 252 -9.34 4.12 -3.74
N ILE A 253 -8.72 3.24 -4.53
CA ILE A 253 -7.40 3.48 -5.13
C ILE A 253 -7.43 4.71 -6.04
N TYR A 254 -8.42 4.80 -6.93
CA TYR A 254 -8.60 5.96 -7.80
C TYR A 254 -8.78 7.25 -6.98
N LEU A 255 -9.73 7.27 -6.04
CA LEU A 255 -10.02 8.47 -5.25
C LEU A 255 -8.82 8.94 -4.42
N ASN A 256 -8.08 8.01 -3.80
CA ASN A 256 -6.88 8.37 -3.01
C ASN A 256 -5.75 8.87 -3.93
N SER A 257 -5.57 8.29 -5.11
CA SER A 257 -4.61 8.78 -6.11
C SER A 257 -4.94 10.21 -6.58
N GLN A 258 -6.22 10.47 -6.91
CA GLN A 258 -6.67 11.78 -7.37
C GLN A 258 -6.63 12.84 -6.28
N LYS A 259 -6.98 12.49 -5.03
CA LYS A 259 -6.96 13.40 -3.88
C LYS A 259 -5.61 14.12 -3.69
N HIS A 260 -4.51 13.46 -4.06
CA HIS A 260 -3.15 14.01 -3.89
C HIS A 260 -2.60 14.71 -5.12
N THR A 261 -3.24 14.53 -6.28
CA THR A 261 -2.78 15.04 -7.58
C THR A 261 -3.68 16.18 -8.10
N ALA A 262 -4.92 16.24 -7.63
CA ALA A 262 -5.92 17.16 -8.16
C ALA A 262 -5.68 18.62 -7.76
N SER A 263 -5.70 19.50 -8.78
CA SER A 263 -5.85 20.95 -8.65
C SER A 263 -7.31 21.43 -8.80
N VAL A 264 -8.23 20.51 -9.15
CA VAL A 264 -9.53 20.84 -9.75
C VAL A 264 -10.69 20.80 -8.76
N CYS A 265 -10.77 19.77 -7.90
CA CYS A 265 -11.81 19.65 -6.88
C CYS A 265 -11.22 19.83 -5.49
N SER A 266 -12.01 20.40 -4.57
CA SER A 266 -11.56 20.63 -3.21
C SER A 266 -11.35 19.30 -2.45
N LEU A 267 -10.31 19.25 -1.62
CA LEU A 267 -9.99 18.09 -0.77
C LEU A 267 -11.20 17.54 0.03
N PRO A 268 -12.10 18.39 0.59
CA PRO A 268 -13.28 17.90 1.31
C PRO A 268 -14.27 17.13 0.42
N TYR A 269 -14.32 17.41 -0.88
CA TYR A 269 -15.20 16.70 -1.81
C TYR A 269 -14.76 15.26 -2.00
N TYR A 270 -13.46 15.03 -2.28
CA TYR A 270 -12.88 13.69 -2.36
C TYR A 270 -13.07 12.92 -1.06
N GLN A 271 -12.85 13.56 0.09
CA GLN A 271 -12.99 12.90 1.38
C GLN A 271 -14.41 12.38 1.61
N LYS A 272 -15.46 13.12 1.22
CA LYS A 272 -16.86 12.67 1.34
C LYS A 272 -17.20 11.45 0.48
N LEU A 273 -16.51 11.28 -0.65
CA LEU A 273 -16.67 10.09 -1.51
C LEU A 273 -15.88 8.91 -0.96
N ILE A 274 -14.62 9.14 -0.54
CA ILE A 274 -13.79 8.14 0.12
C ILE A 274 -14.50 7.57 1.35
N ASP A 275 -15.01 8.44 2.22
CA ASP A 275 -15.71 8.02 3.45
C ASP A 275 -16.96 7.19 3.16
N PHE A 276 -17.67 7.51 2.07
CA PHE A 276 -18.87 6.77 1.65
C PHE A 276 -18.51 5.36 1.19
N TYR A 277 -17.59 5.23 0.23
CA TYR A 277 -17.18 3.94 -0.30
C TYR A 277 -16.45 3.09 0.73
N LYS A 278 -15.60 3.70 1.56
CA LYS A 278 -14.95 3.01 2.67
C LYS A 278 -15.95 2.45 3.67
N ARG A 279 -17.04 3.18 3.97
CA ARG A 279 -18.09 2.69 4.87
C ARG A 279 -18.83 1.48 4.29
N ILE A 280 -19.13 1.47 3.00
CA ILE A 280 -19.73 0.30 2.33
C ILE A 280 -18.77 -0.88 2.37
N MET A 281 -17.51 -0.66 1.99
CA MET A 281 -16.45 -1.68 2.04
C MET A 281 -16.30 -2.29 3.44
N ASP A 282 -16.22 -1.44 4.48
CA ASP A 282 -16.15 -1.88 5.88
C ASP A 282 -17.36 -2.74 6.26
N LEU A 283 -18.57 -2.40 5.82
CA LEU A 283 -19.78 -3.20 6.10
C LEU A 283 -19.69 -4.59 5.44
N LEU A 284 -19.32 -4.66 4.16
CA LEU A 284 -19.19 -5.94 3.43
C LEU A 284 -18.12 -6.85 4.05
N ILE A 285 -16.99 -6.27 4.46
CA ILE A 285 -15.90 -7.01 5.12
C ILE A 285 -16.32 -7.45 6.52
N LEU A 286 -16.95 -6.59 7.32
CA LEU A 286 -17.43 -6.98 8.64
C LEU A 286 -18.48 -8.10 8.58
N ASP A 287 -19.38 -8.04 7.59
CA ASP A 287 -20.35 -9.09 7.36
C ASP A 287 -19.67 -10.42 7.06
N THR A 288 -18.66 -10.40 6.18
CA THR A 288 -17.86 -11.58 5.81
C THR A 288 -17.14 -12.20 7.00
N TYR A 289 -16.60 -11.38 7.92
CA TYR A 289 -15.77 -11.88 9.03
C TYR A 289 -16.56 -12.20 10.31
N LEU A 290 -17.65 -11.48 10.60
CA LEU A 290 -18.27 -11.48 11.92
C LEU A 290 -19.77 -11.77 11.94
N THR A 291 -20.58 -11.22 11.05
CA THR A 291 -22.04 -11.27 11.25
C THR A 291 -22.75 -12.20 10.26
N ASN A 292 -22.43 -12.12 8.96
CA ASN A 292 -23.12 -12.83 7.89
C ASN A 292 -24.66 -12.62 7.97
N ASP A 293 -25.07 -11.37 8.19
CA ASP A 293 -26.43 -10.91 8.45
C ASP A 293 -26.85 -9.67 7.66
N LEU A 294 -26.01 -9.19 6.72
CA LEU A 294 -26.31 -8.04 5.89
C LEU A 294 -27.59 -8.25 5.06
N ASP A 295 -28.47 -7.24 5.02
CA ASP A 295 -29.75 -7.32 4.30
C ASP A 295 -29.50 -7.63 2.81
N PRO A 296 -30.04 -8.74 2.26
CA PRO A 296 -29.86 -9.09 0.85
C PRO A 296 -30.29 -7.98 -0.11
N ARG A 297 -31.33 -7.20 0.25
CA ARG A 297 -31.77 -6.06 -0.57
C ARG A 297 -30.72 -4.96 -0.64
N PHE A 298 -29.92 -4.79 0.40
CA PHE A 298 -28.80 -3.86 0.35
C PHE A 298 -27.73 -4.35 -0.63
N LEU A 299 -27.42 -5.65 -0.64
CA LEU A 299 -26.50 -6.24 -1.62
C LEU A 299 -27.00 -6.07 -3.06
N GLU A 300 -28.30 -6.26 -3.30
CA GLU A 300 -28.93 -6.03 -4.62
C GLU A 300 -28.75 -4.58 -5.07
N ILE A 301 -29.08 -3.60 -4.21
CA ILE A 301 -28.88 -2.17 -4.51
C ILE A 301 -27.42 -1.86 -4.84
N LEU A 302 -26.47 -2.43 -4.10
CA LEU A 302 -25.06 -2.24 -4.39
C LEU A 302 -24.67 -2.86 -5.74
N ALA A 303 -25.10 -4.09 -6.03
CA ALA A 303 -24.80 -4.79 -7.27
C ALA A 303 -25.37 -4.09 -8.51
N GLU A 304 -26.55 -3.48 -8.41
CA GLU A 304 -27.17 -2.73 -9.50
C GLU A 304 -26.45 -1.41 -9.81
N ASN A 305 -25.79 -0.80 -8.81
CA ASN A 305 -25.23 0.54 -8.94
C ASN A 305 -23.70 0.55 -9.06
N ILE A 306 -23.00 -0.36 -8.39
CA ILE A 306 -21.55 -0.45 -8.39
C ILE A 306 -21.14 -1.39 -9.52
N ILE A 307 -21.02 -0.80 -10.71
CA ILE A 307 -20.59 -1.51 -11.90
C ILE A 307 -19.08 -1.37 -12.02
N SER A 308 -18.38 -2.48 -12.26
CA SER A 308 -16.94 -2.45 -12.55
C SER A 308 -16.70 -1.84 -13.94
N PRO A 309 -16.01 -0.69 -14.04
CA PRO A 309 -15.42 -0.25 -15.29
C PRO A 309 -14.35 -1.25 -15.78
N GLU A 310 -13.87 -1.03 -17.01
CA GLU A 310 -12.80 -1.80 -17.67
C GLU A 310 -11.54 -1.97 -16.78
N GLU A 311 -10.73 -2.99 -17.06
CA GLU A 311 -9.50 -3.24 -16.30
C GLU A 311 -8.57 -2.02 -16.29
N GLY A 312 -7.93 -1.76 -15.13
CA GLY A 312 -6.95 -0.68 -14.97
C GLY A 312 -7.52 0.74 -14.84
N PHE A 313 -8.84 0.95 -14.79
CA PHE A 313 -9.45 2.28 -14.66
C PHE A 313 -8.92 3.09 -13.46
N GLU A 314 -8.52 2.41 -12.38
CA GLU A 314 -8.11 3.03 -11.13
C GLU A 314 -6.80 3.82 -11.23
N TYR A 315 -6.07 3.64 -12.33
CA TYR A 315 -4.82 4.33 -12.65
C TYR A 315 -5.01 5.44 -13.71
N ILE A 316 -6.23 5.65 -14.22
CA ILE A 316 -6.53 6.69 -15.18
C ILE A 316 -6.74 8.02 -14.44
N THR A 317 -6.37 9.13 -15.07
CA THR A 317 -6.56 10.50 -14.55
C THR A 317 -7.86 11.15 -15.02
N ASP A 318 -8.80 10.38 -15.57
CA ASP A 318 -10.03 10.90 -16.16
C ASP A 318 -11.06 11.29 -15.09
N MET A 319 -11.59 12.51 -15.20
CA MET A 319 -12.62 13.06 -14.32
C MET A 319 -14.01 12.47 -14.57
N SER A 320 -14.25 11.84 -15.72
CA SER A 320 -15.52 11.16 -16.03
C SER A 320 -15.87 10.11 -14.97
N LEU A 321 -14.86 9.42 -14.44
CA LEU A 321 -15.02 8.42 -13.40
C LEU A 321 -15.45 9.05 -12.07
N LEU A 322 -14.88 10.20 -11.68
CA LEU A 322 -15.31 10.91 -10.46
C LEU A 322 -16.79 11.30 -10.53
N ILE A 323 -17.25 11.78 -11.69
CA ILE A 323 -18.66 12.14 -11.93
C ILE A 323 -19.54 10.88 -11.83
N SER A 324 -19.14 9.80 -12.49
CA SER A 324 -19.84 8.51 -12.44
C SER A 324 -19.94 7.97 -11.01
N MET A 325 -18.86 8.02 -10.23
CA MET A 325 -18.85 7.60 -8.84
C MET A 325 -19.73 8.48 -7.94
N GLN A 326 -19.88 9.76 -8.25
CA GLN A 326 -20.83 10.62 -7.55
C GLN A 326 -22.28 10.25 -7.90
N ALA A 327 -22.56 9.90 -9.17
CA ALA A 327 -23.85 9.42 -9.60
C ALA A 327 -24.21 8.09 -8.93
N VAL A 328 -23.26 7.14 -8.85
CA VAL A 328 -23.43 5.86 -8.12
C VAL A 328 -23.82 6.10 -6.67
N LYS A 329 -23.09 6.98 -5.96
CA LYS A 329 -23.43 7.36 -4.58
C LYS A 329 -24.86 7.91 -4.48
N LYS A 330 -25.24 8.79 -5.40
CA LYS A 330 -26.58 9.39 -5.43
C LYS A 330 -27.64 8.31 -5.65
N ASN A 331 -27.47 7.44 -6.63
CA ASN A 331 -28.44 6.39 -6.97
C ASN A 331 -28.65 5.40 -5.82
N ILE A 332 -27.58 5.02 -5.11
CA ILE A 332 -27.68 4.16 -3.92
C ILE A 332 -28.49 4.86 -2.82
N LEU A 333 -28.20 6.13 -2.52
CA LEU A 333 -28.85 6.87 -1.44
C LEU A 333 -30.30 7.26 -1.76
N ASP A 334 -30.60 7.52 -3.03
CA ASP A 334 -31.92 7.88 -3.52
C ASP A 334 -32.79 6.65 -3.81
N SER A 335 -32.23 5.44 -3.77
CA SER A 335 -32.98 4.20 -3.93
C SER A 335 -34.10 4.11 -2.87
N PRO A 336 -35.37 3.89 -3.28
CA PRO A 336 -36.49 3.80 -2.35
C PRO A 336 -36.35 2.62 -1.39
N ASP A 337 -35.63 1.58 -1.80
CA ASP A 337 -35.41 0.38 -1.00
C ASP A 337 -34.21 0.51 -0.06
N PHE A 338 -33.27 1.43 -0.33
CA PHE A 338 -32.15 1.70 0.58
C PHE A 338 -32.62 2.14 1.97
N ARG A 339 -33.66 2.97 2.04
CA ARG A 339 -34.27 3.39 3.33
C ARG A 339 -35.00 2.25 4.04
N LYS A 340 -35.33 1.17 3.33
CA LYS A 340 -36.00 -0.02 3.88
C LYS A 340 -35.01 -1.12 4.24
N CYS A 341 -33.73 -0.97 3.90
CA CYS A 341 -32.68 -1.90 4.29
C CYS A 341 -32.53 -1.91 5.81
N LYS A 342 -32.50 -3.11 6.37
CA LYS A 342 -32.24 -3.29 7.80
C LYS A 342 -30.74 -3.26 8.03
N PHE A 343 -30.26 -2.20 8.67
CA PHE A 343 -28.92 -2.17 9.22
C PHE A 343 -29.00 -2.60 10.67
N ASN A 344 -28.49 -3.79 10.98
CA ASN A 344 -28.44 -4.28 12.36
C ASN A 344 -27.58 -3.32 13.21
N ASN A 345 -28.08 -2.97 14.40
CA ASN A 345 -27.33 -2.18 15.38
C ASN A 345 -26.00 -2.84 15.77
N GLU A 346 -25.86 -4.15 15.55
CA GLU A 346 -24.61 -4.88 15.76
C GLU A 346 -23.45 -4.37 14.90
N PHE A 347 -23.65 -4.04 13.62
CA PHE A 347 -22.58 -3.44 12.81
C PHE A 347 -22.08 -2.12 13.40
N THR A 348 -23.01 -1.28 13.84
CA THR A 348 -22.67 0.00 14.46
C THR A 348 -21.90 -0.24 15.76
N ASN A 349 -22.33 -1.19 16.60
CA ASN A 349 -21.63 -1.55 17.84
C ASN A 349 -20.22 -2.08 17.59
N ILE A 350 -20.04 -2.96 16.59
CA ILE A 350 -18.72 -3.50 16.21
C ILE A 350 -17.81 -2.38 15.71
N LEU A 351 -18.31 -1.54 14.78
CA LEU A 351 -17.55 -0.41 14.24
C LEU A 351 -17.16 0.58 15.33
N VAL A 352 -18.06 0.88 16.26
CA VAL A 352 -17.81 1.75 17.42
C VAL A 352 -16.72 1.13 18.30
N THR A 353 -16.78 -0.18 18.57
CA THR A 353 -15.78 -0.90 19.37
C THR A 353 -14.40 -0.89 18.70
N LEU A 354 -14.34 -1.07 17.37
CA LEU A 354 -13.10 -0.98 16.59
C LEU A 354 -12.58 0.46 16.45
N LYS A 355 -13.45 1.48 16.57
CA LYS A 355 -13.10 2.90 16.40
C LYS A 355 -12.74 3.65 17.69
N ASN A 356 -13.44 3.40 18.79
CA ASN A 356 -13.37 4.18 20.03
C ASN A 356 -12.28 3.73 21.00
N ASN A 357 -11.65 2.58 20.75
CA ASN A 357 -10.47 2.23 21.50
C ASN A 357 -9.33 3.12 20.99
N VAL A 358 -9.06 4.21 21.70
CA VAL A 358 -7.97 5.18 21.42
C VAL A 358 -6.62 4.67 21.99
N VAL A 359 -6.66 3.53 22.67
CA VAL A 359 -5.49 2.80 23.18
C VAL A 359 -5.37 1.49 22.37
N TRP A 360 -4.55 1.49 21.32
CA TRP A 360 -4.08 0.28 20.63
C TRP A 360 -2.56 0.26 20.59
#